data_AF-A0A5C9BAG1-F1
#
_entry.id   AF-A0A5C9BAG1-F1
#
_cell.length_a   1.000
_cell.length_b   1.000
_cell.length_c   1.000
_cell.angle_alpha   90.00
_cell.angle_beta   90.00
_cell.angle_gamma   90.00
#
_symmetry.space_group_name_H-M   'P 1'
#
loop_
_entity.id
_entity.type
_entity.pdbx_description
1 polymer ?
#
loop_
_entity_poly.entity_id
_entity_poly.type
_entity_poly.pdbx_seq_one_letter_code
_entity_poly.pdbx_strand_id
1 'polypeptide(L)'
;MAIKQLTDEQIREWTIEQKDRWWLENVYRGNMPQLTFRAGLTGFILGGVLSATNLYIGAKTGWSLGVGITSVILAFAFFKALQKVGVSEFTILENNAMQSIATSAGYMTAPLISSLTAYMIINGKLIPWWQIIAWNSAISVLGVLFAFPMKRRFINDEQHPFPEGQAAGVVMDTLHSSDASVGLFKAKVLAVSAGLAAFVKFLQAEDLQKWLQTKLLKLESFWHLHEELFPLLGLTGDKAPKLRGIEMKQLTISPALDIAMMGAGGLMGIKAGSSLMLGAVLNFVILAPWMIELGEIKPKPDGTFGMREITLWALWPGVAAMVVASFVSLFAKPKLILSAFSGLTGK
;
A
#
# COMPACT_ATOMS: atom_id res chain seq x y z
N MET A 1 -24.40 12.35 4.48
CA MET A 1 -22.95 12.28 4.22
C MET A 1 -22.25 13.08 5.30
N ALA A 2 -21.24 12.53 5.97
CA ALA A 2 -20.66 13.12 7.19
C ALA A 2 -19.94 14.46 6.97
N ILE A 3 -19.50 14.73 5.74
CA ILE A 3 -18.84 15.97 5.32
C ILE A 3 -19.75 16.64 4.30
N LYS A 4 -20.07 17.92 4.51
CA LYS A 4 -20.83 18.71 3.53
C LYS A 4 -20.04 18.77 2.23
N GLN A 5 -20.70 18.53 1.10
CA GLN A 5 -20.11 18.62 -0.24
C GLN A 5 -21.03 19.42 -1.15
N LEU A 6 -20.45 20.03 -2.18
CA LEU A 6 -21.19 20.62 -3.28
C LEU A 6 -21.91 19.50 -4.07
N THR A 7 -23.09 19.80 -4.62
CA THR A 7 -23.77 18.89 -5.55
C THR A 7 -23.07 18.91 -6.91
N ASP A 8 -23.26 17.86 -7.71
CA ASP A 8 -22.66 17.78 -9.06
C ASP A 8 -23.05 18.96 -9.96
N GLU A 9 -24.27 19.48 -9.79
CA GLU A 9 -24.75 20.70 -10.48
C GLU A 9 -23.98 21.94 -10.02
N GLN A 10 -23.83 22.14 -8.71
CA GLN A 10 -23.06 23.25 -8.15
C GLN A 10 -21.59 23.19 -8.58
N ILE A 11 -20.99 22.00 -8.66
CA ILE A 11 -19.61 21.83 -9.12
C ILE A 11 -19.45 22.29 -10.58
N ARG A 12 -20.44 22.02 -11.44
CA ARG A 12 -20.40 22.36 -12.87
C ARG A 12 -20.73 23.82 -13.15
N GLU A 13 -21.71 24.37 -12.44
CA GLU A 13 -22.29 25.67 -12.79
C GLU A 13 -21.68 26.83 -12.00
N TRP A 14 -21.19 26.59 -10.78
CA TRP A 14 -20.69 27.68 -9.94
C TRP A 14 -19.31 28.16 -10.32
N THR A 15 -19.10 29.47 -10.20
CA THR A 15 -17.78 30.09 -10.31
C THR A 15 -16.90 29.70 -9.13
N ILE A 16 -15.58 29.88 -9.28
CA ILE A 16 -14.60 29.58 -8.21
C ILE A 16 -14.94 30.37 -6.94
N GLU A 17 -15.29 31.65 -7.07
CA GLU A 17 -15.65 32.50 -5.92
C GLU A 17 -16.89 32.02 -5.16
N GLN A 18 -17.89 31.49 -5.87
CA GLN A 18 -19.09 30.91 -5.25
C GLN A 18 -18.74 29.63 -4.48
N LYS A 19 -17.88 28.79 -5.06
CA LYS A 19 -17.38 27.57 -4.40
C LYS A 19 -16.57 27.91 -3.15
N ASP A 20 -15.68 28.90 -3.24
CA ASP A 20 -14.84 29.35 -2.11
C ASP A 20 -15.68 29.94 -0.98
N ARG A 21 -16.70 30.75 -1.31
CA ARG A 21 -17.62 31.31 -0.33
C ARG A 21 -18.43 30.23 0.37
N TRP A 22 -18.96 29.27 -0.39
CA TRP A 22 -19.68 28.14 0.19
C TRP A 22 -18.80 27.34 1.15
N TRP A 23 -17.53 27.09 0.78
CA TRP A 23 -16.57 26.40 1.65
C TRP A 23 -16.31 27.19 2.94
N LEU A 24 -16.13 28.51 2.83
CA LEU A 24 -15.92 29.40 3.97
C LEU A 24 -17.10 29.39 4.95
N GLU A 25 -18.33 29.38 4.43
CA GLU A 25 -19.55 29.41 5.24
C GLU A 25 -19.91 28.04 5.84
N ASN A 26 -19.58 26.93 5.14
CA ASN A 26 -20.09 25.61 5.49
C ASN A 26 -19.05 24.64 6.05
N VAL A 27 -17.78 24.80 5.71
CA VAL A 27 -16.71 23.82 5.97
C VAL A 27 -15.59 24.40 6.83
N TYR A 28 -15.25 25.68 6.66
CA TYR A 28 -14.19 26.32 7.41
C TYR A 28 -14.44 26.29 8.93
N ARG A 29 -13.45 25.84 9.70
CA ARG A 29 -13.54 25.69 11.16
C ARG A 29 -12.77 26.75 11.95
N GLY A 30 -12.59 27.94 11.38
CA GLY A 30 -11.98 29.08 12.07
C GLY A 30 -10.57 28.78 12.59
N ASN A 31 -10.34 29.12 13.86
CA ASN A 31 -9.05 28.99 14.55
C ASN A 31 -8.81 27.60 15.17
N MET A 32 -9.55 26.56 14.73
CA MET A 32 -9.29 25.20 15.17
C MET A 32 -7.83 24.82 14.84
N PRO A 33 -7.04 24.32 15.82
CA PRO A 33 -5.66 23.91 15.57
C PRO A 33 -5.56 22.91 14.42
N GLN A 34 -4.59 23.10 13.51
CA GLN A 34 -4.35 22.23 12.36
C GLN A 34 -2.92 21.69 12.39
N LEU A 35 -1.93 22.51 12.06
CA LEU A 35 -0.52 22.12 12.11
C LEU A 35 0.09 22.54 13.45
N THR A 36 -0.05 21.67 14.46
CA THR A 36 0.61 21.85 15.75
C THR A 36 1.88 21.02 15.84
N PHE A 37 2.76 21.35 16.80
CA PHE A 37 3.98 20.56 17.04
C PHE A 37 3.65 19.09 17.32
N ARG A 38 2.59 18.81 18.10
CA ARG A 38 2.16 17.44 18.38
C ARG A 38 1.66 16.71 17.12
N ALA A 39 0.90 17.37 16.25
CA ALA A 39 0.47 16.79 14.98
C ALA A 39 1.68 16.47 14.08
N GLY A 40 2.66 17.38 14.02
CA GLY A 40 3.91 17.18 13.30
C GLY A 40 4.74 16.02 13.82
N LEU A 41 4.99 15.98 15.14
CA LEU A 41 5.78 14.95 15.78
C LEU A 41 5.12 13.57 15.68
N THR A 42 3.82 13.47 15.95
CA THR A 42 3.09 12.21 15.80
C THR A 42 3.09 11.74 14.35
N GLY A 43 2.93 12.65 13.39
CA GLY A 43 2.98 12.33 11.96
C GLY A 43 4.35 11.82 11.53
N PHE A 44 5.42 12.44 12.03
CA PHE A 44 6.79 11.99 11.79
C PHE A 44 7.04 10.58 12.36
N ILE A 45 6.63 10.31 13.60
CA ILE A 45 6.83 9.01 14.25
C ILE A 45 6.01 7.93 13.55
N LEU A 46 4.70 8.16 13.34
CA LEU A 46 3.83 7.18 12.69
C LEU A 46 4.23 6.97 11.23
N GLY A 47 4.57 8.05 10.51
CA GLY A 47 5.10 7.97 9.15
C GLY A 47 6.40 7.18 9.07
N GLY A 48 7.33 7.37 10.01
CA GLY A 48 8.56 6.61 10.11
C GLY A 48 8.29 5.11 10.28
N VAL A 49 7.44 4.73 11.24
CA VAL A 49 7.07 3.31 11.47
C VAL A 49 6.39 2.71 10.25
N LEU A 50 5.41 3.42 9.67
CA LEU A 50 4.65 2.94 8.51
C LEU A 50 5.51 2.88 7.24
N SER A 51 6.51 3.75 7.11
CA SER A 51 7.50 3.70 6.02
C SER A 51 8.37 2.45 6.10
N ALA A 52 8.82 2.05 7.30
CA ALA A 52 9.56 0.80 7.47
C ALA A 52 8.71 -0.42 7.07
N THR A 53 7.43 -0.44 7.46
CA THR A 53 6.49 -1.48 7.04
C THR A 53 6.29 -1.51 5.53
N ASN A 54 6.10 -0.34 4.89
CA ASN A 54 5.96 -0.24 3.45
C ASN A 54 7.24 -0.62 2.69
N LEU A 55 8.42 -0.34 3.25
CA LEU A 55 9.69 -0.76 2.67
C LEU A 55 9.83 -2.29 2.70
N TYR A 56 9.50 -2.92 3.83
CA TYR A 56 9.51 -4.38 3.95
C TYR A 56 8.50 -5.06 3.01
N ILE A 57 7.24 -4.65 3.07
CA ILE A 57 6.18 -5.23 2.23
C ILE A 57 6.48 -4.94 0.76
N GLY A 58 6.87 -3.72 0.42
CA GLY A 58 7.23 -3.32 -0.93
C GLY A 58 8.40 -4.12 -1.49
N ALA A 59 9.43 -4.39 -0.70
CA ALA A 59 10.54 -5.25 -1.12
C ALA A 59 10.12 -6.72 -1.25
N LYS A 60 9.23 -7.23 -0.39
CA LYS A 60 8.77 -8.63 -0.41
C LYS A 60 7.79 -8.90 -1.54
N THR A 61 6.90 -7.96 -1.86
CA THR A 61 5.72 -8.21 -2.72
C THR A 61 5.64 -7.31 -3.94
N GLY A 62 6.47 -6.27 -4.02
CA GLY A 62 6.39 -5.25 -5.07
C GLY A 62 5.18 -4.31 -4.92
N TRP A 63 4.44 -4.39 -3.82
CA TRP A 63 3.24 -3.59 -3.57
C TRP A 63 3.34 -2.78 -2.28
N SER A 64 2.67 -1.61 -2.22
CA SER A 64 2.68 -0.69 -1.07
C SER A 64 1.29 -0.57 -0.45
N LEU A 65 1.23 -0.42 0.87
CA LEU A 65 -0.03 -0.27 1.59
C LEU A 65 -0.42 1.20 1.74
N GLY A 66 -1.73 1.46 1.75
CA GLY A 66 -2.29 2.78 2.05
C GLY A 66 -2.01 3.20 3.49
N VAL A 67 -1.42 4.38 3.67
CA VAL A 67 -0.93 4.90 4.97
C VAL A 67 -1.95 5.86 5.61
N GLY A 68 -2.87 6.40 4.82
CA GLY A 68 -3.79 7.46 5.27
C GLY A 68 -4.74 7.00 6.37
N ILE A 69 -5.53 5.96 6.10
CA ILE A 69 -6.56 5.49 7.05
C ILE A 69 -5.93 4.94 8.34
N THR A 70 -4.83 4.19 8.21
CA THR A 70 -4.14 3.55 9.34
C THR A 70 -3.54 4.57 10.29
N SER A 71 -2.86 5.60 9.77
CA SER A 71 -2.30 6.68 10.59
C SER A 71 -3.38 7.46 11.35
N VAL A 72 -4.51 7.78 10.70
CA VAL A 72 -5.64 8.49 11.31
C VAL A 72 -6.22 7.74 12.50
N ILE A 73 -6.43 6.42 12.37
CA ILE A 73 -6.96 5.58 13.45
C ILE A 73 -5.96 5.48 14.61
N LEU A 74 -4.68 5.26 14.29
CA LEU A 74 -3.62 5.13 15.30
C LEU A 74 -3.42 6.43 16.09
N ALA A 75 -3.36 7.57 15.42
CA ALA A 75 -3.21 8.86 16.09
C ALA A 75 -4.42 9.18 16.97
N PHE A 76 -5.65 8.94 16.48
CA PHE A 76 -6.85 9.10 17.29
C PHE A 76 -6.80 8.22 18.54
N ALA A 77 -6.50 6.93 18.39
CA ALA A 77 -6.41 5.99 19.50
C ALA A 77 -5.35 6.41 20.54
N PHE A 78 -4.18 6.82 20.07
CA PHE A 78 -3.08 7.29 20.89
C PHE A 78 -3.47 8.52 21.71
N PHE A 79 -3.99 9.57 21.07
CA PHE A 79 -4.40 10.78 21.79
C PHE A 79 -5.63 10.56 22.66
N LYS A 80 -6.55 9.65 22.30
CA LYS A 80 -7.67 9.30 23.17
C LYS A 80 -7.22 8.56 24.43
N ALA A 81 -6.17 7.75 24.35
CA ALA A 81 -5.54 7.16 25.53
C ALA A 81 -4.85 8.22 26.40
N LEU A 82 -4.13 9.16 25.78
CA LEU A 82 -3.46 10.25 26.49
C LEU A 82 -4.44 11.25 27.14
N GLN A 83 -5.64 11.43 26.59
CA GLN A 83 -6.70 12.22 27.24
C GLN A 83 -7.04 11.71 28.65
N LYS A 84 -6.93 10.40 28.90
CA LYS A 84 -7.14 9.83 30.24
C LYS A 84 -6.10 10.30 31.27
N VAL A 85 -4.96 10.79 30.81
CA VAL A 85 -3.84 11.28 31.63
C VAL A 85 -3.73 12.82 31.55
N GLY A 86 -4.75 13.49 31.02
CA GLY A 86 -4.86 14.96 31.03
C GLY A 86 -4.31 15.68 29.79
N VAL A 87 -3.94 14.96 28.72
CA VAL A 87 -3.55 15.61 27.45
C VAL A 87 -4.80 16.16 26.74
N SER A 88 -4.70 17.37 26.20
CA SER A 88 -5.82 18.02 25.51
C SER A 88 -6.29 17.25 24.28
N GLU A 89 -7.55 17.43 23.91
CA GLU A 89 -8.15 16.76 22.77
C GLU A 89 -7.40 17.05 21.47
N PHE A 90 -7.24 16.00 20.66
CA PHE A 90 -6.59 16.07 19.36
C PHE A 90 -7.68 16.34 18.32
N THR A 91 -7.60 17.46 17.60
CA THR A 91 -8.70 17.88 16.73
C THR A 91 -8.74 17.07 15.43
N ILE A 92 -9.86 17.15 14.70
CA ILE A 92 -9.97 16.59 13.36
C ILE A 92 -8.92 17.18 12.41
N LEU A 93 -8.65 18.50 12.49
CA LEU A 93 -7.71 19.15 11.59
C LEU A 93 -6.25 18.84 11.94
N GLU A 94 -5.95 18.63 13.22
CA GLU A 94 -4.65 18.09 13.63
C GLU A 94 -4.43 16.68 13.14
N ASN A 95 -5.46 15.83 13.19
CA ASN A 95 -5.39 14.48 12.65
C ASN A 95 -5.19 14.49 11.13
N ASN A 96 -5.84 15.42 10.41
CA ASN A 96 -5.65 15.60 8.97
C ASN A 96 -4.23 16.09 8.60
N ALA A 97 -3.68 17.05 9.35
CA ALA A 97 -2.32 17.52 9.14
C ALA A 97 -1.30 16.40 9.44
N MET A 98 -1.50 15.69 10.55
CA MET A 98 -0.70 14.52 10.94
C MET A 98 -0.74 13.42 9.88
N GLN A 99 -1.92 13.09 9.36
CA GLN A 99 -2.10 12.11 8.30
C GLN A 99 -1.28 12.49 7.08
N SER A 100 -1.35 13.76 6.65
CA SER A 100 -0.60 14.25 5.48
C SER A 100 0.91 14.06 5.66
N ILE A 101 1.44 14.33 6.86
CA ILE A 101 2.86 14.12 7.17
C ILE A 101 3.19 12.62 7.15
N ALA A 102 2.35 11.79 7.77
CA ALA A 102 2.57 10.35 7.83
C ALA A 102 2.52 9.69 6.44
N THR A 103 1.57 10.08 5.59
CA THR A 103 1.44 9.55 4.22
C THR A 103 2.58 10.02 3.33
N SER A 104 2.99 11.29 3.41
CA SER A 104 4.17 11.77 2.67
C SER A 104 5.42 10.95 2.99
N ALA A 105 5.68 10.67 4.26
CA ALA A 105 6.79 9.79 4.66
C ALA A 105 6.59 8.35 4.18
N GLY A 106 5.39 7.80 4.35
CA GLY A 106 5.07 6.41 4.03
C GLY A 106 5.09 6.06 2.54
N TYR A 107 4.82 7.02 1.64
CA TYR A 107 4.91 6.82 0.19
C TYR A 107 6.31 7.09 -0.38
N MET A 108 7.18 7.80 0.35
CA MET A 108 8.56 8.06 -0.07
C MET A 108 9.43 6.80 -0.10
N THR A 109 8.87 5.63 0.26
CA THR A 109 9.50 4.31 0.09
C THR A 109 9.47 3.83 -1.36
N ALA A 110 8.60 4.37 -2.22
CA ALA A 110 8.42 3.87 -3.59
C ALA A 110 9.73 3.89 -4.42
N PRO A 111 10.54 4.96 -4.44
CA PRO A 111 11.84 4.95 -5.14
C PRO A 111 12.83 3.93 -4.56
N LEU A 112 12.74 3.67 -3.24
CA LEU A 112 13.64 2.75 -2.53
C LEU A 112 13.39 1.28 -2.88
N ILE A 113 12.15 0.91 -3.22
CA ILE A 113 11.80 -0.47 -3.60
C ILE A 113 11.83 -0.70 -5.12
N SER A 114 11.77 0.36 -5.92
CA SER A 114 11.65 0.26 -7.38
C SER A 114 12.92 0.72 -8.11
N SER A 115 13.04 2.00 -8.41
CA SER A 115 14.08 2.55 -9.30
C SER A 115 15.49 2.42 -8.74
N LEU A 116 15.70 2.71 -7.45
CA LEU A 116 17.01 2.60 -6.82
C LEU A 116 17.44 1.13 -6.70
N THR A 117 16.51 0.25 -6.34
CA THR A 117 16.76 -1.21 -6.28
C THR A 117 17.13 -1.76 -7.65
N ALA A 118 16.39 -1.38 -8.69
CA ALA A 118 16.70 -1.78 -10.07
C ALA A 118 18.11 -1.30 -10.48
N TYR A 119 18.46 -0.04 -10.17
CA TYR A 119 19.79 0.49 -10.44
C TYR A 119 20.90 -0.29 -9.71
N MET A 120 20.70 -0.61 -8.43
CA MET A 120 21.67 -1.37 -7.64
C MET A 120 21.87 -2.79 -8.16
N ILE A 121 20.80 -3.45 -8.61
CA ILE A 121 20.85 -4.80 -9.16
C ILE A 121 21.60 -4.82 -10.51
N ILE A 122 21.30 -3.89 -11.40
CA ILE A 122 21.92 -3.84 -12.75
C ILE A 122 23.43 -3.54 -12.65
N ASN A 123 23.83 -2.63 -11.75
CA ASN A 123 25.22 -2.22 -11.62
C ASN A 123 26.03 -3.09 -10.65
N GLY A 124 25.37 -3.97 -9.88
CA GLY A 124 26.00 -4.78 -8.84
C GLY A 124 26.68 -3.97 -7.73
N LYS A 125 26.25 -2.73 -7.51
CA LYS A 125 26.84 -1.81 -6.54
C LYS A 125 25.78 -1.20 -5.64
N LEU A 126 26.08 -1.14 -4.35
CA LEU A 126 25.25 -0.45 -3.37
C LEU A 126 25.44 1.06 -3.50
N ILE A 127 24.34 1.80 -3.57
CA ILE A 127 24.36 3.26 -3.56
C ILE A 127 24.72 3.72 -2.13
N PRO A 128 25.68 4.64 -1.95
CA PRO A 128 25.98 5.23 -0.65
C PRO A 128 24.74 5.91 -0.03
N TRP A 129 24.53 5.72 1.28
CA TRP A 129 23.33 6.19 1.99
C TRP A 129 23.04 7.69 1.82
N TRP A 130 24.08 8.53 1.74
CA TRP A 130 23.92 9.97 1.54
C TRP A 130 23.38 10.33 0.16
N GLN A 131 23.69 9.55 -0.89
CA GLN A 131 23.12 9.73 -2.23
C GLN A 131 21.64 9.36 -2.24
N ILE A 132 21.28 8.29 -1.53
CA ILE A 132 19.88 7.88 -1.35
C ILE A 132 19.09 8.99 -0.64
N ILE A 133 19.65 9.58 0.41
CA ILE A 133 19.04 10.72 1.11
C ILE A 133 18.90 11.91 0.17
N ALA A 134 19.98 12.33 -0.49
CA ALA A 134 19.94 13.49 -1.39
C ALA A 134 18.91 13.31 -2.52
N TRP A 135 18.86 12.12 -3.11
CA TRP A 135 17.89 11.75 -4.13
C TRP A 135 16.45 11.78 -3.62
N ASN A 136 16.18 11.12 -2.50
CA ASN A 136 14.84 11.11 -1.91
C ASN A 136 14.40 12.51 -1.49
N SER A 137 15.29 13.33 -0.93
CA SER A 137 15.00 14.72 -0.59
C SER A 137 14.66 15.54 -1.84
N ALA A 138 15.44 15.41 -2.91
CA ALA A 138 15.18 16.12 -4.16
C ALA A 138 13.83 15.73 -4.78
N ILE A 139 13.51 14.43 -4.83
CA ILE A 139 12.22 13.94 -5.33
C ILE A 139 11.07 14.35 -4.41
N SER A 140 11.28 14.36 -3.09
CA SER A 140 10.28 14.83 -2.12
C SER A 140 9.90 16.29 -2.39
N VAL A 141 10.91 17.16 -2.56
CA VAL A 141 10.70 18.58 -2.87
C VAL A 141 9.98 18.71 -4.20
N LEU A 142 10.41 17.99 -5.23
CA LEU A 142 9.76 17.98 -6.53
C LEU A 142 8.28 17.56 -6.42
N GLY A 143 7.98 16.49 -5.68
CA GLY A 143 6.60 16.04 -5.44
C GLY A 143 5.72 17.11 -4.80
N VAL A 144 6.24 17.84 -3.81
CA VAL A 144 5.53 18.97 -3.18
C VAL A 144 5.30 20.11 -4.18
N LEU A 145 6.30 20.43 -5.02
CA LEU A 145 6.17 21.46 -6.04
C LEU A 145 5.13 21.10 -7.11
N PHE A 146 5.04 19.83 -7.51
CA PHE A 146 4.01 19.34 -8.43
C PHE A 146 2.61 19.29 -7.80
N ALA A 147 2.51 19.05 -6.49
CA ALA A 147 1.21 19.02 -5.80
C ALA A 147 0.48 20.38 -5.84
N PHE A 148 1.22 21.50 -5.82
CA PHE A 148 0.65 22.85 -5.81
C PHE A 148 -0.22 23.17 -7.06
N PRO A 149 0.28 23.05 -8.31
CA PRO A 149 -0.54 23.30 -9.50
C PRO A 149 -1.66 22.28 -9.66
N MET A 150 -1.41 21.01 -9.29
CA MET A 150 -2.42 19.95 -9.35
C MET A 150 -3.59 20.21 -8.40
N LYS A 151 -3.33 20.74 -7.19
CA LYS A 151 -4.38 21.15 -6.26
C LYS A 151 -5.31 22.18 -6.89
N ARG A 152 -4.76 23.21 -7.55
CA ARG A 152 -5.58 24.25 -8.17
C ARG A 152 -6.53 23.65 -9.21
N ARG A 153 -6.02 22.79 -10.09
CA ARG A 153 -6.83 22.21 -11.16
C ARG A 153 -7.83 21.17 -10.65
N PHE A 154 -7.38 20.17 -9.90
CA PHE A 154 -8.20 19.02 -9.54
C PHE A 154 -9.08 19.26 -8.31
N ILE A 155 -8.65 20.11 -7.36
CA ILE A 155 -9.41 20.40 -6.14
C ILE A 155 -10.21 21.67 -6.32
N ASN A 156 -9.57 22.82 -6.58
CA ASN A 156 -10.29 24.09 -6.57
C ASN A 156 -11.27 24.22 -7.76
N ASP A 157 -10.81 23.91 -8.98
CA ASP A 157 -11.63 24.06 -10.19
C ASP A 157 -12.59 22.87 -10.38
N GLU A 158 -12.02 21.66 -10.55
CA GLU A 158 -12.77 20.45 -10.95
C GLU A 158 -13.45 19.72 -9.78
N GLN A 159 -13.09 20.01 -8.52
CA GLN A 159 -13.66 19.41 -7.30
C GLN A 159 -13.71 17.87 -7.34
N HIS A 160 -12.71 17.23 -7.94
CA HIS A 160 -12.70 15.78 -8.05
C HIS A 160 -12.49 15.11 -6.69
N PRO A 161 -13.27 14.06 -6.37
CA PRO A 161 -13.06 13.30 -5.14
C PRO A 161 -11.74 12.53 -5.25
N PHE A 162 -10.83 12.75 -4.30
CA PHE A 162 -9.64 11.92 -4.11
C PHE A 162 -10.04 10.69 -3.30
N PRO A 163 -10.14 9.49 -3.90
CA PRO A 163 -10.81 8.36 -3.25
C PRO A 163 -10.20 7.99 -1.90
N GLU A 164 -8.86 7.95 -1.82
CA GLU A 164 -8.15 7.62 -0.58
C GLU A 164 -8.26 8.73 0.47
N GLY A 165 -8.13 10.00 0.06
CA GLY A 165 -8.30 11.16 0.94
C GLY A 165 -9.72 11.27 1.49
N GLN A 166 -10.73 11.01 0.64
CA GLN A 166 -12.14 11.00 1.04
C GLN A 166 -12.42 9.85 2.01
N ALA A 167 -11.90 8.65 1.75
CA ALA A 167 -12.07 7.52 2.66
C ALA A 167 -11.45 7.81 4.03
N ALA A 168 -10.24 8.37 4.06
CA ALA A 168 -9.60 8.79 5.30
C ALA A 168 -10.40 9.89 6.02
N GLY A 169 -10.92 10.88 5.29
CA GLY A 169 -11.77 11.94 5.84
C GLY A 169 -13.07 11.41 6.45
N VAL A 170 -13.75 10.46 5.81
CA VAL A 170 -14.95 9.80 6.35
C VAL A 170 -14.61 9.02 7.63
N VAL A 171 -13.52 8.25 7.62
CA VAL A 171 -13.08 7.53 8.83
C VAL A 171 -12.75 8.52 9.95
N MET A 172 -12.01 9.57 9.64
CA MET A 172 -11.61 10.61 10.58
C MET A 172 -12.83 11.31 11.19
N ASP A 173 -13.81 11.69 10.37
CA ASP A 173 -15.05 12.27 10.86
C ASP A 173 -15.75 11.28 11.79
N THR A 174 -15.94 10.01 11.39
CA THR A 174 -16.59 9.03 12.27
C THR A 174 -15.84 8.82 13.60
N LEU A 175 -14.52 8.97 13.65
CA LEU A 175 -13.77 8.85 14.90
C LEU A 175 -14.02 10.05 15.84
N HIS A 176 -14.20 11.25 15.28
CA HIS A 176 -14.37 12.49 16.04
C HIS A 176 -15.83 12.91 16.24
N SER A 177 -16.77 12.38 15.45
CA SER A 177 -18.21 12.71 15.49
C SER A 177 -19.08 11.60 16.07
N SER A 178 -18.64 10.34 15.99
CA SER A 178 -19.38 9.22 16.59
C SER A 178 -19.11 9.13 18.08
N ASP A 179 -20.06 8.52 18.79
CA ASP A 179 -19.91 8.21 20.21
C ASP A 179 -18.56 7.53 20.45
N ALA A 180 -17.82 8.01 21.47
CA ALA A 180 -16.40 7.66 21.67
C ALA A 180 -16.17 6.14 21.77
N SER A 181 -17.23 5.39 22.10
CA SER A 181 -17.31 3.93 22.11
C SER A 181 -16.99 3.30 20.74
N VAL A 182 -17.44 3.86 19.63
CA VAL A 182 -17.23 3.32 18.27
C VAL A 182 -15.78 3.49 17.83
N GLY A 183 -15.19 4.66 18.07
CA GLY A 183 -13.77 4.91 17.78
C GLY A 183 -12.85 4.05 18.63
N LEU A 184 -13.18 3.88 19.92
CA LEU A 184 -12.42 3.02 20.82
C LEU A 184 -12.54 1.52 20.45
N PHE A 185 -13.71 1.08 19.98
CA PHE A 185 -13.89 -0.29 19.47
C PHE A 185 -12.98 -0.55 18.27
N LYS A 186 -12.97 0.34 17.27
CA LYS A 186 -12.08 0.22 16.09
C LYS A 186 -10.61 0.17 16.50
N ALA A 187 -10.19 1.03 17.43
CA ALA A 187 -8.83 1.03 17.97
C ALA A 187 -8.48 -0.28 18.71
N LYS A 188 -9.40 -0.82 19.52
CA LYS A 188 -9.21 -2.11 20.21
C LYS A 188 -9.08 -3.26 19.21
N VAL A 189 -9.95 -3.32 18.20
CA VAL A 189 -9.88 -4.35 17.15
C VAL A 189 -8.54 -4.26 16.42
N LEU A 190 -8.09 -3.06 16.07
CA LEU A 190 -6.78 -2.85 15.45
C LEU A 190 -5.62 -3.30 16.36
N ALA A 191 -5.66 -2.98 17.65
CA ALA A 191 -4.62 -3.37 18.60
C ALA A 191 -4.58 -4.89 18.81
N VAL A 192 -5.74 -5.54 18.94
CA VAL A 192 -5.85 -6.98 19.11
C VAL A 192 -5.39 -7.71 17.84
N SER A 193 -5.82 -7.27 16.66
CA SER A 193 -5.42 -7.88 15.40
C SER A 193 -3.92 -7.68 15.14
N ALA A 194 -3.37 -6.50 15.44
CA ALA A 194 -1.93 -6.25 15.38
C ALA A 194 -1.16 -7.15 16.36
N GLY A 195 -1.66 -7.32 17.59
CA GLY A 195 -1.06 -8.21 18.59
C GLY A 195 -1.07 -9.68 18.16
N LEU A 196 -2.19 -10.17 17.63
CA LEU A 196 -2.29 -11.53 17.09
C LEU A 196 -1.36 -11.72 15.89
N ALA A 197 -1.31 -10.76 14.97
CA ALA A 197 -0.42 -10.79 13.81
C ALA A 197 1.05 -10.81 14.23
N ALA A 198 1.43 -9.95 15.20
CA ALA A 198 2.77 -9.89 15.75
C ALA A 198 3.15 -11.19 16.46
N PHE A 199 2.20 -11.80 17.19
CA PHE A 199 2.43 -13.08 17.86
C PHE A 199 2.66 -14.22 16.86
N VAL A 200 1.84 -14.33 15.82
CA VAL A 200 2.06 -15.34 14.77
C VAL A 200 3.38 -15.10 14.05
N LYS A 201 3.71 -13.86 13.69
CA LYS A 201 5.00 -13.54 13.07
C LYS A 201 6.19 -13.81 14.00
N PHE A 202 6.04 -13.59 15.30
CA PHE A 202 7.03 -13.97 16.30
C PHE A 202 7.26 -15.49 16.32
N LEU A 203 6.20 -16.31 16.23
CA LEU A 203 6.33 -17.77 16.11
C LEU A 203 6.95 -18.19 14.78
N GLN A 204 6.72 -17.42 13.71
CA GLN A 204 7.29 -17.68 12.38
C GLN A 204 8.76 -17.23 12.24
N ALA A 205 9.24 -16.35 13.12
CA ALA A 205 10.58 -15.78 13.04
C ALA A 205 11.66 -16.82 13.43
N GLU A 206 12.17 -17.54 12.44
CA GLU A 206 13.14 -18.64 12.63
C GLU A 206 14.36 -18.21 13.45
N ASP A 207 15.04 -17.13 13.06
CA ASP A 207 16.25 -16.65 13.74
C ASP A 207 15.98 -16.27 15.20
N LEU A 208 14.83 -15.64 15.45
CA LEU A 208 14.43 -15.22 16.78
C LEU A 208 14.07 -16.43 17.65
N GLN A 209 13.30 -17.38 17.13
CA GLN A 209 12.96 -18.62 17.84
C GLN A 209 14.19 -19.47 18.09
N LYS A 210 15.09 -19.57 17.12
CA LYS A 210 16.37 -20.27 17.28
C LYS A 210 17.17 -19.65 18.41
N TRP A 211 17.34 -18.32 18.42
CA TRP A 211 18.03 -17.62 19.51
C TRP A 211 17.34 -17.83 20.87
N LEU A 212 16.02 -17.70 20.93
CA LEU A 212 15.25 -17.78 22.17
C LEU A 212 15.24 -19.22 22.74
N GLN A 213 15.03 -20.22 21.91
CA GLN A 213 14.91 -21.62 22.35
C GLN A 213 16.26 -22.26 22.62
N THR A 214 17.26 -22.03 21.76
CA THR A 214 18.58 -22.67 21.92
C THR A 214 19.49 -21.90 22.88
N LYS A 215 19.48 -20.56 22.84
CA LYS A 215 20.44 -19.74 23.61
C LYS A 215 19.89 -19.31 24.96
N LEU A 216 18.62 -18.94 25.04
CA LEU A 216 17.98 -18.51 26.30
C LEU A 216 17.41 -19.70 27.07
N LEU A 217 16.66 -20.60 26.40
CA LEU A 217 15.98 -21.74 27.04
C LEU A 217 16.78 -23.05 27.02
N LYS A 218 17.93 -23.09 26.34
CA LYS A 218 18.83 -24.27 26.25
C LYS A 218 18.14 -25.57 25.79
N LEU A 219 17.16 -25.45 24.90
CA LEU A 219 16.52 -26.61 24.28
C LEU A 219 17.43 -27.21 23.19
N GLU A 220 17.46 -28.55 23.11
CA GLU A 220 18.29 -29.30 22.13
C GLU A 220 17.76 -29.18 20.68
N SER A 221 16.47 -28.90 20.53
CA SER A 221 15.83 -28.63 19.25
C SER A 221 15.05 -27.32 19.32
N PHE A 222 15.02 -26.58 18.20
CA PHE A 222 14.17 -25.41 18.07
C PHE A 222 13.00 -25.73 17.16
N TRP A 223 11.84 -25.22 17.54
CA TRP A 223 10.62 -25.28 16.75
C TRP A 223 10.22 -23.86 16.34
N HIS A 224 9.85 -23.69 15.08
CA HIS A 224 9.24 -22.46 14.59
C HIS A 224 8.05 -22.80 13.70
N LEU A 225 7.11 -21.87 13.60
CA LEU A 225 5.96 -22.02 12.71
C LEU A 225 6.42 -21.73 11.27
N HIS A 226 6.34 -22.70 10.36
CA HIS A 226 6.64 -22.43 8.96
C HIS A 226 5.61 -21.46 8.36
N GLU A 227 6.10 -20.43 7.67
CA GLU A 227 5.24 -19.49 6.93
C GLU A 227 4.59 -20.19 5.72
N GLU A 228 5.31 -21.11 5.07
CA GLU A 228 4.79 -21.92 3.98
C GLU A 228 3.97 -23.11 4.52
N LEU A 229 2.84 -23.40 3.85
CA LEU A 229 1.93 -24.46 4.24
C LEU A 229 2.44 -25.85 3.86
N PHE A 230 3.24 -25.96 2.79
CA PHE A 230 3.79 -27.27 2.36
C PHE A 230 4.73 -27.89 3.39
N PRO A 231 5.74 -27.18 3.94
CA PRO A 231 6.51 -27.67 5.09
C PRO A 231 5.65 -27.96 6.32
N LEU A 232 4.66 -27.10 6.62
CA LEU A 232 3.76 -27.28 7.76
C LEU A 232 2.95 -28.58 7.68
N LEU A 233 2.53 -28.97 6.48
CA LEU A 233 1.77 -30.20 6.21
C LEU A 233 2.65 -31.43 5.95
N GLY A 234 3.98 -31.30 6.04
CA GLY A 234 4.92 -32.39 5.73
C GLY A 234 4.98 -32.77 4.24
N LEU A 235 4.51 -31.89 3.35
CA LEU A 235 4.51 -32.05 1.89
C LEU A 235 5.82 -31.52 1.29
N THR A 236 6.95 -32.03 1.77
CA THR A 236 8.30 -31.66 1.30
C THR A 236 9.07 -32.88 0.81
N GLY A 237 10.08 -32.67 -0.04
CA GLY A 237 10.84 -33.76 -0.67
C GLY A 237 9.96 -34.60 -1.61
N ASP A 238 9.98 -35.93 -1.45
CA ASP A 238 9.27 -36.86 -2.34
C ASP A 238 7.74 -36.69 -2.33
N LYS A 239 7.19 -36.14 -1.24
CA LYS A 239 5.75 -35.85 -1.09
C LYS A 239 5.36 -34.45 -1.56
N ALA A 240 6.30 -33.67 -2.08
CA ALA A 240 6.02 -32.34 -2.58
C ALA A 240 5.02 -32.41 -3.74
N PRO A 241 3.98 -31.56 -3.76
CA PRO A 241 3.04 -31.54 -4.87
C PRO A 241 3.77 -31.11 -6.15
N LYS A 242 3.60 -31.90 -7.21
CA LYS A 242 4.20 -31.67 -8.52
C LYS A 242 3.12 -31.31 -9.53
N LEU A 243 3.40 -30.34 -10.38
CA LEU A 243 2.59 -29.96 -11.52
C LEU A 243 3.42 -30.19 -12.78
N ARG A 244 2.94 -31.06 -13.69
CA ARG A 244 3.65 -31.43 -14.93
C ARG A 244 5.10 -31.89 -14.68
N GLY A 245 5.30 -32.66 -13.60
CA GLY A 245 6.62 -33.18 -13.21
C GLY A 245 7.54 -32.18 -12.46
N ILE A 246 7.15 -30.91 -12.36
CA ILE A 246 7.90 -29.86 -11.68
C ILE A 246 7.29 -29.64 -10.29
N GLU A 247 8.12 -29.51 -9.25
CA GLU A 247 7.65 -29.18 -7.91
C GLU A 247 6.97 -27.81 -7.89
N MET A 248 5.80 -27.71 -7.26
CA MET A 248 5.03 -26.45 -7.19
C MET A 248 5.86 -25.29 -6.61
N LYS A 249 6.79 -25.57 -5.68
CA LYS A 249 7.69 -24.58 -5.12
C LYS A 249 8.64 -23.98 -6.17
N GLN A 250 9.13 -24.78 -7.11
CA GLN A 250 9.96 -24.30 -8.23
C GLN A 250 9.15 -23.44 -9.22
N LEU A 251 7.84 -23.69 -9.32
CA LEU A 251 6.90 -22.84 -10.05
C LEU A 251 6.49 -21.58 -9.28
N THR A 252 7.09 -21.31 -8.12
CA THR A 252 6.74 -20.18 -7.24
C THR A 252 5.33 -20.27 -6.64
N ILE A 253 4.72 -21.46 -6.64
CA ILE A 253 3.41 -21.71 -6.05
C ILE A 253 3.65 -22.32 -4.67
N SER A 254 3.37 -21.55 -3.62
CA SER A 254 3.36 -22.06 -2.25
C SER A 254 2.28 -21.32 -1.45
N PRO A 255 1.24 -22.02 -0.96
CA PRO A 255 0.31 -21.43 -0.01
C PRO A 255 1.08 -21.04 1.24
N ALA A 256 0.91 -19.81 1.71
CA ALA A 256 1.62 -19.29 2.87
C ALA A 256 0.64 -18.66 3.87
N LEU A 257 0.90 -18.88 5.17
CA LEU A 257 0.22 -18.21 6.27
C LEU A 257 0.83 -16.82 6.50
N ASP A 258 0.65 -15.93 5.53
CA ASP A 258 1.11 -14.54 5.65
C ASP A 258 -0.05 -13.60 6.01
N ILE A 259 -0.18 -13.30 7.31
CA ILE A 259 -1.22 -12.43 7.85
C ILE A 259 -1.18 -11.03 7.21
N ALA A 260 0.02 -10.53 6.87
CA ALA A 260 0.14 -9.24 6.22
C ALA A 260 -0.54 -9.26 4.84
N MET A 261 -0.35 -10.34 4.07
CA MET A 261 -0.97 -10.50 2.76
C MET A 261 -2.48 -10.79 2.85
N MET A 262 -2.93 -11.49 3.88
CA MET A 262 -4.37 -11.63 4.15
C MET A 262 -5.03 -10.28 4.43
N GLY A 263 -4.41 -9.47 5.29
CA GLY A 263 -4.88 -8.11 5.57
C GLY A 263 -4.87 -7.22 4.33
N ALA A 264 -3.79 -7.29 3.54
CA ALA A 264 -3.64 -6.51 2.33
C ALA A 264 -4.69 -6.90 1.25
N GLY A 265 -4.97 -8.20 1.07
CA GLY A 265 -6.08 -8.67 0.23
C GLY A 265 -7.45 -8.19 0.71
N GLY A 266 -7.65 -8.11 2.02
CA GLY A 266 -8.85 -7.52 2.63
C GLY A 266 -9.03 -6.03 2.28
N LEU A 267 -7.94 -5.27 2.16
CA LEU A 267 -7.96 -3.86 1.77
C LEU A 267 -8.25 -3.65 0.27
N MET A 268 -7.74 -4.53 -0.60
CA MET A 268 -7.97 -4.46 -2.06
C MET A 268 -9.42 -4.77 -2.46
N GLY A 269 -10.13 -5.53 -1.63
CA GLY A 269 -11.49 -5.99 -1.91
C GLY A 269 -11.56 -7.16 -2.89
N ILE A 270 -12.70 -7.85 -2.89
CA ILE A 270 -12.88 -9.13 -3.59
C ILE A 270 -12.67 -9.02 -5.09
N LYS A 271 -13.11 -7.93 -5.74
CA LYS A 271 -13.02 -7.77 -7.20
C LYS A 271 -11.56 -7.68 -7.68
N ALA A 272 -10.75 -6.85 -7.03
CA ALA A 272 -9.35 -6.72 -7.37
C ALA A 272 -8.58 -7.99 -6.98
N GLY A 273 -8.84 -8.52 -5.78
CA GLY A 273 -8.22 -9.75 -5.30
C GLY A 273 -8.51 -10.97 -6.19
N SER A 274 -9.75 -11.15 -6.64
CA SER A 274 -10.11 -12.25 -7.53
C SER A 274 -9.48 -12.10 -8.92
N SER A 275 -9.42 -10.88 -9.45
CA SER A 275 -8.73 -10.61 -10.72
C SER A 275 -7.24 -10.92 -10.64
N LEU A 276 -6.56 -10.50 -9.57
CA LEU A 276 -5.15 -10.83 -9.32
C LEU A 276 -4.94 -12.34 -9.16
N MET A 277 -5.84 -13.02 -8.44
CA MET A 277 -5.81 -14.48 -8.26
C MET A 277 -5.98 -15.20 -9.61
N LEU A 278 -6.94 -14.78 -10.44
CA LEU A 278 -7.13 -15.35 -11.78
C LEU A 278 -5.89 -15.16 -12.65
N GLY A 279 -5.28 -13.97 -12.62
CA GLY A 279 -4.03 -13.69 -13.32
C GLY A 279 -2.86 -14.55 -12.81
N ALA A 280 -2.76 -14.73 -11.49
CA ALA A 280 -1.75 -15.59 -10.87
C ALA A 280 -1.93 -17.06 -11.27
N VAL A 281 -3.16 -17.58 -11.26
CA VAL A 281 -3.46 -18.95 -11.71
C VAL A 281 -3.14 -19.11 -13.20
N LEU A 282 -3.60 -18.18 -14.04
CA LEU A 282 -3.31 -18.22 -15.47
C LEU A 282 -1.80 -18.22 -15.74
N ASN A 283 -1.05 -17.35 -15.08
CA ASN A 283 0.40 -17.27 -15.30
C ASN A 283 1.15 -18.46 -14.69
N PHE A 284 1.02 -18.72 -13.39
CA PHE A 284 1.88 -19.66 -12.68
C PHE A 284 1.42 -21.12 -12.79
N VAL A 285 0.12 -21.37 -12.97
CA VAL A 285 -0.43 -22.75 -13.06
C VAL A 285 -0.56 -23.22 -14.51
N ILE A 286 -0.85 -22.31 -15.44
CA ILE A 286 -1.12 -22.67 -16.84
C ILE A 286 0.04 -22.29 -17.75
N LEU A 287 0.35 -21.00 -17.87
CA LEU A 287 1.33 -20.51 -18.86
C LEU A 287 2.75 -20.91 -18.52
N ALA A 288 3.23 -20.68 -17.29
CA ALA A 288 4.62 -20.94 -16.93
C ALA A 288 5.00 -22.43 -17.11
N PRO A 289 4.23 -23.42 -16.61
CA PRO A 289 4.54 -24.83 -16.85
C PRO A 289 4.50 -25.19 -18.34
N TRP A 290 3.58 -24.61 -19.11
CA TRP A 290 3.48 -24.86 -20.55
C TRP A 290 4.69 -24.32 -21.32
N MET A 291 5.17 -23.14 -20.96
CA MET A 291 6.31 -22.51 -21.60
C MET A 291 7.65 -23.12 -21.16
N ILE A 292 7.69 -23.74 -19.97
CA ILE A 292 8.80 -24.58 -19.54
C ILE A 292 8.87 -25.85 -20.42
N GLU A 293 7.75 -26.53 -20.66
CA GLU A 293 7.69 -27.69 -21.56
C GLU A 293 8.13 -27.36 -22.99
N LEU A 294 7.80 -26.16 -23.48
CA LEU A 294 8.22 -25.67 -24.79
C LEU A 294 9.70 -25.24 -24.85
N GLY A 295 10.39 -25.15 -23.71
CA GLY A 295 11.81 -24.76 -23.63
C GLY A 295 12.08 -23.25 -23.72
N GLU A 296 11.03 -22.42 -23.67
CA GLU A 296 11.15 -20.95 -23.71
C GLU A 296 11.59 -20.38 -22.35
N ILE A 297 11.11 -20.96 -21.25
CA ILE A 297 11.62 -20.67 -19.91
C ILE A 297 12.77 -21.62 -19.64
N LYS A 298 13.99 -21.08 -19.59
CA LYS A 298 15.22 -21.86 -19.37
C LYS A 298 15.45 -22.12 -17.87
N PRO A 299 15.89 -23.33 -17.49
CA PRO A 299 16.26 -23.60 -16.12
C PRO A 299 17.52 -22.84 -15.72
N LYS A 300 17.74 -22.74 -14.41
CA LYS A 300 19.01 -22.30 -13.84
C LYS A 300 20.13 -23.31 -14.15
N PRO A 301 21.41 -22.95 -13.93
CA PRO A 301 22.53 -23.86 -14.13
C PRO A 301 22.44 -25.18 -13.33
N ASP A 302 21.68 -25.19 -12.24
CA ASP A 302 21.41 -26.37 -11.39
C ASP A 302 20.24 -27.24 -11.89
N GLY A 303 19.62 -26.89 -13.03
CA GLY A 303 18.48 -27.58 -13.59
C GLY A 303 17.13 -27.24 -12.96
N THR A 304 17.09 -26.35 -11.95
CA THR A 304 15.85 -25.96 -11.27
C THR A 304 15.22 -24.72 -11.88
N PHE A 305 13.92 -24.55 -11.67
CA PHE A 305 13.21 -23.32 -11.98
C PHE A 305 13.04 -22.46 -10.73
N GLY A 306 12.90 -21.15 -10.93
CA GLY A 306 12.62 -20.24 -9.83
C GLY A 306 11.90 -18.98 -10.29
N MET A 307 11.59 -18.15 -9.30
CA MET A 307 10.84 -16.90 -9.48
C MET A 307 11.43 -16.03 -10.59
N ARG A 308 12.77 -15.85 -10.62
CA ARG A 308 13.42 -14.94 -11.56
C ARG A 308 13.18 -15.35 -13.00
N GLU A 309 13.42 -16.62 -13.34
CA GLU A 309 13.31 -17.15 -14.71
C GLU A 309 11.87 -17.07 -15.21
N ILE A 310 10.91 -17.44 -14.35
CA ILE A 310 9.47 -17.39 -14.67
C ILE A 310 8.99 -15.94 -14.80
N THR A 311 9.35 -15.06 -13.86
CA THR A 311 8.92 -13.66 -13.86
C THR A 311 9.53 -12.88 -15.02
N LEU A 312 10.78 -13.13 -15.41
CA LEU A 312 11.40 -12.48 -16.57
C LEU A 312 10.66 -12.80 -17.87
N TRP A 313 10.22 -14.05 -18.04
CA TRP A 313 9.39 -14.42 -19.18
C TRP A 313 7.99 -13.80 -19.09
N ALA A 314 7.32 -13.97 -17.94
CA ALA A 314 5.94 -13.52 -17.73
C ALA A 314 5.77 -11.99 -17.82
N LEU A 315 6.84 -11.24 -17.56
CA LEU A 315 6.86 -9.78 -17.64
C LEU A 315 6.42 -9.29 -19.03
N TRP A 316 6.95 -9.88 -20.11
CA TRP A 316 6.72 -9.34 -21.47
C TRP A 316 5.28 -9.55 -21.97
N PRO A 317 4.69 -10.75 -21.90
CA PRO A 317 3.27 -10.92 -22.22
C PRO A 317 2.35 -10.11 -21.31
N GLY A 318 2.69 -9.99 -20.02
CA GLY A 318 1.93 -9.18 -19.06
C GLY A 318 1.92 -7.69 -19.42
N VAL A 319 3.09 -7.13 -19.72
CA VAL A 319 3.22 -5.73 -20.19
C VAL A 319 2.45 -5.54 -21.51
N ALA A 320 2.60 -6.46 -22.47
CA ALA A 320 1.86 -6.38 -23.73
C ALA A 320 0.34 -6.38 -23.50
N ALA A 321 -0.19 -7.26 -22.64
CA ALA A 321 -1.60 -7.29 -22.30
C ALA A 321 -2.07 -5.99 -21.64
N MET A 322 -1.29 -5.40 -20.73
CA MET A 322 -1.60 -4.10 -20.11
C MET A 322 -1.64 -2.96 -21.13
N VAL A 323 -0.68 -2.91 -22.05
CA VAL A 323 -0.63 -1.89 -23.10
C VAL A 323 -1.82 -2.04 -24.05
N VAL A 324 -2.11 -3.26 -24.51
CA VAL A 324 -3.25 -3.54 -25.39
C VAL A 324 -4.57 -3.18 -24.68
N ALA A 325 -4.75 -3.59 -23.42
CA ALA A 325 -5.96 -3.25 -22.66
C ALA A 325 -6.14 -1.73 -22.51
N SER A 326 -5.06 -0.99 -22.28
CA SER A 326 -5.08 0.47 -22.18
C SER A 326 -5.50 1.12 -23.50
N PHE A 327 -4.94 0.66 -24.64
CA PHE A 327 -5.35 1.13 -25.96
C PHE A 327 -6.79 0.77 -26.30
N VAL A 328 -7.21 -0.46 -26.03
CA VAL A 328 -8.61 -0.89 -26.24
C VAL A 328 -9.56 -0.02 -25.42
N SER A 329 -9.26 0.26 -24.15
CA SER A 329 -10.07 1.15 -23.32
C SER A 329 -10.12 2.58 -23.85
N LEU A 330 -9.03 3.07 -24.43
CA LEU A 330 -8.98 4.40 -25.05
C LEU A 330 -9.85 4.45 -26.31
N PHE A 331 -9.67 3.48 -27.22
CA PHE A 331 -10.41 3.41 -28.48
C PHE A 331 -11.90 3.07 -28.29
N ALA A 332 -12.27 2.42 -27.19
CA ALA A 332 -13.67 2.18 -26.80
C ALA A 332 -14.41 3.46 -26.39
N LYS A 333 -13.73 4.60 -26.19
CA LYS A 333 -14.32 5.91 -25.85
C LYS A 333 -14.01 6.96 -26.93
N PRO A 334 -14.46 6.78 -28.18
CA PRO A 334 -14.10 7.67 -29.30
C PRO A 334 -14.54 9.11 -29.08
N LYS A 335 -15.65 9.35 -28.35
CA LYS A 335 -16.11 10.69 -28.00
C LYS A 335 -15.07 11.50 -27.20
N LEU A 336 -14.34 10.84 -26.30
CA LEU A 336 -13.32 11.46 -25.45
C LEU A 336 -12.10 11.90 -26.27
N ILE A 337 -11.72 11.09 -27.26
CA ILE A 337 -10.66 11.41 -28.22
C ILE A 337 -11.11 12.60 -29.09
N LEU A 338 -12.30 12.53 -29.67
CA LEU A 338 -12.83 13.60 -30.53
C LEU A 338 -12.98 14.93 -29.77
N SER A 339 -13.43 14.91 -28.51
CA SER A 339 -13.56 16.12 -27.68
C SER A 339 -12.21 16.73 -27.28
N ALA A 340 -11.15 15.91 -27.17
CA ALA A 340 -9.81 16.42 -26.87
C ALA A 340 -9.23 17.21 -28.05
N PHE A 341 -9.59 16.83 -29.28
CA PHE A 341 -9.18 17.54 -30.50
C PHE A 341 -10.14 18.65 -30.93
N SER A 342 -11.40 18.63 -30.50
CA SER A 342 -12.36 19.69 -30.84
C SER A 342 -11.98 21.05 -30.23
N GLY A 343 -11.24 21.08 -29.12
CA GLY A 343 -10.72 22.33 -28.52
C GLY A 343 -9.55 22.96 -29.29
N LEU A 344 -8.85 22.19 -30.15
CA LEU A 344 -7.78 22.69 -31.02
C LEU A 344 -8.34 23.35 -32.29
N THR A 345 -9.48 22.87 -32.76
CA THR A 345 -10.26 23.50 -33.84
C THR A 345 -11.23 24.48 -33.22
N GLY A 346 -10.76 25.66 -32.82
CA GLY A 346 -11.60 26.70 -32.21
C GLY A 346 -12.88 26.96 -33.00
N LYS A 347 -13.99 26.40 -32.53
CA LYS A 347 -15.37 26.77 -32.80
C LYS A 347 -16.20 26.52 -31.57
#